data_AF-A0A8R7UY00-F1
#
_entry.id   AF-A0A8R7UY00-F1
#
_cell.length_a   1.000
_cell.length_b   1.000
_cell.length_c   1.000
_cell.angle_alpha   90.00
_cell.angle_beta   90.00
_cell.angle_gamma   90.00
#
_symmetry.space_group_name_H-M   'P 1'
#
loop_
_entity.id
_entity.type
_entity.pdbx_description
1 polymer ?
#
loop_
_entity_poly.entity_id
_entity_poly.type
_entity_poly.pdbx_seq_one_letter_code
_entity_poly.pdbx_strand_id
1 'polypeptide(L)'
;MRGPHSRPQCTPAHQAGALLLVAVTSLLTRLLSAPAPPPPFPTPGPRLPAAADHLRVYVYAEDEVDGLRVLLRGRDGSVSAATCLKGQWGTQVKIHQLLLRSRYRTLDKDEAHLFFVPSYVKCVRMTGGLTDKEINQTYVKVLGQMPYFRRSGGRDHIFVFPSGAGAHLFRSWATFLNRSIILTPEGDRTDKRGISAFNTWKDIIIPGNVDDSMVKPDARAVQPIPLMKRKYLANFLGRAQGKVGRLKLVELAKQYPDKTGCAYVL
;
A
#
# COMPACT_ATOMS: atom_id res chain seq x y z
N MET A 1 57.59 17.55 11.18
CA MET A 1 58.17 16.35 10.54
C MET A 1 57.31 15.14 10.90
N ARG A 2 56.62 14.52 9.93
CA ARG A 2 55.96 13.21 10.08
C ARG A 2 56.55 12.31 9.00
N GLY A 3 57.10 11.17 9.41
CA GLY A 3 57.73 10.20 8.50
C GLY A 3 56.74 9.51 7.56
N PRO A 4 57.22 8.86 6.49
CA PRO A 4 56.36 8.23 5.50
C PRO A 4 55.74 6.94 6.06
N HIS A 5 54.40 6.87 6.04
CA HIS A 5 53.66 5.64 6.33
C HIS A 5 53.80 4.66 5.16
N SER A 6 54.58 3.59 5.35
CA SER A 6 54.61 2.43 4.48
C SER A 6 53.31 1.64 4.64
N ARG A 7 52.46 1.65 3.60
CA ARG A 7 51.31 0.72 3.53
C ARG A 7 51.84 -0.68 3.20
N PRO A 8 51.48 -1.73 3.96
CA PRO A 8 51.91 -3.09 3.66
C PRO A 8 51.38 -3.51 2.29
N GLN A 9 52.27 -4.00 1.43
CA GLN A 9 51.92 -4.46 0.08
C GLN A 9 51.19 -5.81 0.16
N CYS A 10 50.06 -5.90 -0.53
CA CYS A 10 49.26 -7.11 -0.62
C CYS A 10 50.01 -8.15 -1.46
N THR A 11 50.53 -9.19 -0.81
CA THR A 11 51.26 -10.26 -1.50
C THR A 11 50.30 -11.27 -2.16
N PRO A 12 50.76 -12.06 -3.14
CA PRO A 12 49.95 -13.14 -3.74
C PRO A 12 49.36 -14.12 -2.71
N ALA A 13 50.04 -14.32 -1.56
CA ALA A 13 49.53 -15.13 -0.46
C ALA A 13 48.26 -14.53 0.20
N HIS A 14 48.17 -13.20 0.31
CA HIS A 14 46.96 -12.53 0.81
C HIS A 14 45.79 -12.68 -0.16
N GLN A 15 46.04 -12.64 -1.47
CA GLN A 15 45.01 -12.86 -2.48
C GLN A 15 44.52 -14.31 -2.47
N ALA A 16 45.42 -15.29 -2.37
CA ALA A 16 45.07 -16.70 -2.23
C ALA A 16 44.26 -16.96 -0.95
N GLY A 17 44.65 -16.35 0.18
CA GLY A 17 43.91 -16.43 1.44
C GLY A 17 42.50 -15.83 1.36
N ALA A 18 42.34 -14.70 0.68
CA ALA A 18 41.04 -14.07 0.47
C ALA A 18 40.12 -14.93 -0.42
N LEU A 19 40.65 -15.50 -1.50
CA LEU A 19 39.93 -16.44 -2.38
C LEU A 19 39.49 -17.70 -1.63
N LEU A 20 40.36 -18.27 -0.81
CA LEU A 20 40.04 -19.42 0.02
C LEU A 20 38.92 -19.09 1.02
N LEU A 21 38.99 -17.93 1.67
CA LEU A 21 37.96 -17.47 2.61
C LEU A 21 36.60 -17.31 1.93
N VAL A 22 36.54 -16.73 0.73
CA VAL A 22 35.31 -16.59 -0.05
C VAL A 22 34.76 -17.96 -0.48
N ALA A 23 35.63 -18.88 -0.92
CA ALA A 23 35.22 -20.22 -1.31
C ALA A 23 34.65 -21.00 -0.11
N VAL A 24 35.34 -20.97 1.03
CA VAL A 24 34.94 -21.65 2.27
C VAL A 24 33.63 -21.09 2.80
N THR A 25 33.47 -19.76 2.86
CA THR A 25 32.23 -19.13 3.31
C THR A 25 31.05 -19.43 2.38
N SER A 26 31.26 -19.44 1.06
CA SER A 26 30.24 -19.85 0.08
C SER A 26 29.82 -21.32 0.25
N LEU A 27 30.79 -22.22 0.47
CA LEU A 27 30.52 -23.64 0.71
C LEU A 27 29.75 -23.86 2.01
N LEU A 28 30.19 -23.24 3.11
CA LEU A 28 29.51 -23.29 4.41
C LEU A 28 28.11 -22.71 4.34
N THR A 29 27.91 -21.60 3.64
CA THR A 29 26.57 -21.01 3.46
C THR A 29 25.65 -21.97 2.70
N ARG A 30 26.16 -22.69 1.70
CA ARG A 30 25.39 -23.69 0.95
C ARG A 30 25.12 -24.97 1.76
N LEU A 31 26.08 -25.42 2.57
CA LEU A 31 25.93 -26.59 3.45
C LEU A 31 24.96 -26.32 4.60
N LEU A 32 24.96 -25.10 5.14
CA LEU A 32 24.06 -24.69 6.23
C LEU A 32 22.70 -24.21 5.73
N SER A 33 22.60 -23.75 4.47
CA SER A 33 21.33 -23.44 3.81
C SER A 33 20.79 -24.68 3.09
N ALA A 34 20.42 -25.71 3.86
CA ALA A 34 19.44 -26.65 3.35
C ALA A 34 18.12 -25.87 3.17
N PRO A 35 17.52 -25.82 1.97
CA PRO A 35 16.19 -25.27 1.84
C PRO A 35 15.28 -26.07 2.76
N ALA A 36 14.60 -25.39 3.69
CA ALA A 36 13.58 -26.04 4.49
C ALA A 36 12.61 -26.72 3.53
N PRO A 37 12.21 -27.99 3.77
CA PRO A 37 11.19 -28.62 2.97
C PRO A 37 9.96 -27.70 2.96
N PRO A 38 9.26 -27.57 1.81
CA PRO A 38 8.01 -26.83 1.79
C PRO A 38 7.14 -27.37 2.93
N PRO A 39 6.48 -26.49 3.71
CA PRO A 39 5.60 -26.96 4.76
C PRO A 39 4.61 -27.95 4.14
N PRO A 40 4.35 -29.10 4.77
CA PRO A 40 3.31 -30.00 4.29
C PRO A 40 2.03 -29.18 4.09
N PHE A 41 1.33 -29.44 2.99
CA PHE A 41 -0.01 -28.91 2.78
C PHE A 41 -0.79 -29.07 4.09
N PRO A 42 -1.47 -28.03 4.60
CA PRO A 42 -2.18 -28.13 5.87
C PRO A 42 -3.19 -29.26 5.74
N THR A 43 -2.88 -30.40 6.36
CA THR A 43 -3.87 -31.40 6.69
C THR A 43 -4.89 -30.70 7.56
N PRO A 44 -6.20 -30.99 7.41
CA PRO A 44 -7.19 -30.45 8.32
C PRO A 44 -6.85 -30.98 9.72
N GLY A 45 -6.15 -30.16 10.50
CA GLY A 45 -5.85 -30.46 11.88
C GLY A 45 -7.16 -30.58 12.67
N PRO A 46 -7.12 -31.21 13.85
CA PRO A 46 -8.27 -31.25 14.74
C PRO A 46 -8.77 -29.81 14.95
N ARG A 47 -10.09 -29.61 14.78
CA ARG A 47 -10.73 -28.33 15.09
C ARG A 47 -10.36 -27.94 16.52
N LEU A 48 -9.58 -26.88 16.67
CA LEU A 48 -9.33 -26.24 17.95
C LEU A 48 -10.69 -25.89 18.62
N PRO A 49 -10.82 -25.98 19.95
CA PRO A 49 -12.07 -25.66 20.63
C PRO A 49 -12.42 -24.16 20.50
N ALA A 50 -13.70 -23.86 20.63
CA ALA A 50 -14.34 -22.56 20.43
C ALA A 50 -13.85 -21.46 21.39
N ALA A 51 -12.88 -20.66 20.96
CA ALA A 51 -12.64 -19.24 21.32
C ALA A 51 -11.42 -18.72 20.55
N ALA A 52 -11.50 -18.68 19.22
CA ALA A 52 -10.51 -17.95 18.42
C ALA A 52 -11.02 -16.51 18.28
N ASP A 53 -10.30 -15.53 18.83
CA ASP A 53 -10.56 -14.10 18.63
C ASP A 53 -10.50 -13.79 17.14
N HIS A 54 -11.65 -13.89 16.47
CA HIS A 54 -11.79 -13.43 15.10
C HIS A 54 -11.47 -11.94 15.07
N LEU A 55 -10.70 -11.51 14.07
CA LEU A 55 -10.43 -10.10 13.80
C LEU A 55 -11.75 -9.31 13.79
N ARG A 56 -11.81 -8.20 14.54
CA ARG A 56 -12.95 -7.29 14.59
C ARG A 56 -12.50 -5.90 14.15
N VAL A 57 -13.19 -5.36 13.15
CA VAL A 57 -12.93 -4.05 12.56
C VAL A 57 -14.16 -3.17 12.77
N TYR A 58 -14.00 -2.08 13.51
CA TYR A 58 -15.04 -1.05 13.58
C TYR A 58 -14.94 -0.14 12.36
N VAL A 59 -16.08 0.21 11.77
CA VAL A 59 -16.16 1.15 10.64
C VAL A 59 -16.92 2.37 11.12
N TYR A 60 -16.24 3.52 11.19
CA TYR A 60 -16.88 4.78 11.57
C TYR A 60 -18.02 5.13 10.61
N ALA A 61 -19.19 5.51 11.13
CA ALA A 61 -20.31 5.96 10.31
C ALA A 61 -20.06 7.38 9.77
N GLU A 62 -20.65 7.73 8.61
CA GLU A 62 -20.36 9.01 7.92
C GLU A 62 -20.71 10.25 8.76
N ASP A 63 -21.68 10.12 9.66
CA ASP A 63 -22.26 11.15 10.53
C ASP A 63 -21.78 11.05 11.99
N GLU A 64 -20.94 10.07 12.31
CA GLU A 64 -20.51 9.79 13.68
C GLU A 64 -19.55 10.85 14.25
N VAL A 65 -18.74 11.45 13.39
CA VAL A 65 -17.75 12.47 13.76
C VAL A 65 -17.96 13.70 12.88
N ASP A 66 -18.10 14.87 13.52
CA ASP A 66 -18.29 16.13 12.80
C ASP A 66 -17.10 16.42 11.86
N GLY A 67 -17.41 16.58 10.57
CA GLY A 67 -16.46 16.74 9.47
C GLY A 67 -16.22 15.47 8.67
N LEU A 68 -16.56 14.28 9.17
CA LEU A 68 -16.34 13.04 8.44
C LEU A 68 -17.18 13.00 7.16
N ARG A 69 -18.48 13.33 7.23
CA ARG A 69 -19.34 13.48 6.05
C ARG A 69 -18.76 14.42 4.99
N VAL A 70 -18.05 15.47 5.39
CA VAL A 70 -17.40 16.42 4.47
C VAL A 70 -16.22 15.76 3.74
N LEU A 71 -15.43 14.91 4.40
CA LEU A 71 -14.36 14.12 3.75
C LEU A 71 -14.90 13.08 2.75
N LEU A 72 -16.13 12.60 2.94
CA LEU A 72 -16.77 11.66 2.01
C LEU A 72 -17.55 12.35 0.88
N ARG A 73 -18.17 13.51 1.15
CA ARG A 73 -19.19 14.10 0.27
C ARG A 73 -18.89 15.54 -0.17
N GLY A 74 -17.76 16.11 0.27
CA GLY A 74 -17.43 17.53 0.02
C GLY A 74 -18.30 18.51 0.80
N ARG A 75 -18.11 19.80 0.53
CA ARG A 75 -18.96 20.88 1.09
C ARG A 75 -20.43 20.58 0.81
N ASP A 76 -21.26 20.65 1.86
CA ASP A 76 -22.71 20.49 1.83
C ASP A 76 -23.24 19.20 1.17
N GLY A 77 -22.39 18.19 1.00
CA GLY A 77 -22.75 16.96 0.30
C GLY A 77 -22.76 17.06 -1.23
N SER A 78 -22.04 18.04 -1.79
CA SER A 78 -21.93 18.30 -3.24
C SER A 78 -21.41 17.13 -4.08
N VAL A 79 -20.79 16.11 -3.48
CA VAL A 79 -20.22 14.94 -4.15
C VAL A 79 -20.89 13.67 -3.66
N SER A 80 -21.56 12.95 -4.57
CA SER A 80 -22.14 11.65 -4.26
C SER A 80 -21.08 10.55 -4.20
N ALA A 81 -21.29 9.51 -3.38
CA ALA A 81 -20.44 8.32 -3.36
C ALA A 81 -20.40 7.62 -4.72
N ALA A 82 -21.50 7.66 -5.48
CA ALA A 82 -21.58 7.06 -6.81
C ALA A 82 -20.61 7.73 -7.79
N THR A 83 -20.45 9.06 -7.71
CA THR A 83 -19.44 9.82 -8.47
C THR A 83 -18.03 9.32 -8.16
N CYS A 84 -17.79 8.91 -6.92
CA CYS A 84 -16.50 8.46 -6.44
C CYS A 84 -16.21 6.98 -6.66
N LEU A 85 -17.10 6.20 -7.27
CA LEU A 85 -16.86 4.77 -7.55
C LEU A 85 -15.92 4.53 -8.74
N LYS A 86 -15.74 5.52 -9.62
CA LYS A 86 -15.03 5.36 -10.90
C LYS A 86 -13.52 5.61 -10.76
N GLY A 87 -12.73 4.88 -11.53
CA GLY A 87 -11.28 5.07 -11.64
C GLY A 87 -10.51 4.81 -10.34
N GLN A 88 -9.30 5.36 -10.24
CA GLN A 88 -8.38 5.07 -9.12
C GLN A 88 -8.97 5.41 -7.74
N TRP A 89 -9.74 6.50 -7.62
CA TRP A 89 -10.34 6.88 -6.34
C TRP A 89 -11.51 5.99 -5.91
N GLY A 90 -12.07 5.19 -6.84
CA GLY A 90 -13.06 4.15 -6.57
C GLY A 90 -12.64 3.18 -5.46
N THR A 91 -11.33 2.94 -5.33
CA THR A 91 -10.76 2.08 -4.30
C THR A 91 -11.15 2.50 -2.87
N GLN A 92 -11.27 3.81 -2.58
CA GLN A 92 -11.74 4.27 -1.26
C GLN A 92 -13.18 3.83 -0.98
N VAL A 93 -14.06 3.95 -1.98
CA VAL A 93 -15.48 3.57 -1.86
C VAL A 93 -15.62 2.05 -1.77
N LYS A 94 -14.90 1.31 -2.61
CA LYS A 94 -14.96 -0.16 -2.67
C LYS A 94 -14.49 -0.80 -1.36
N ILE A 95 -13.38 -0.34 -0.78
CA ILE A 95 -12.89 -0.85 0.51
C ILE A 95 -13.88 -0.51 1.63
N HIS A 96 -14.43 0.72 1.63
CA HIS A 96 -15.44 1.11 2.61
C HIS A 96 -16.66 0.16 2.54
N GLN A 97 -17.22 -0.07 1.34
CA GLN A 97 -18.36 -0.97 1.14
C GLN A 97 -18.04 -2.44 1.49
N LEU A 98 -16.83 -2.90 1.16
CA LEU A 98 -16.37 -4.24 1.51
C LEU A 98 -16.32 -4.44 3.03
N LEU A 99 -15.77 -3.48 3.77
CA LEU A 99 -15.71 -3.54 5.23
C LEU A 99 -17.10 -3.44 5.86
N LEU A 100 -18.00 -2.61 5.32
CA LEU A 100 -19.38 -2.52 5.79
C LEU A 100 -20.14 -3.86 5.73
N ARG A 101 -19.80 -4.73 4.76
CA ARG A 101 -20.42 -6.05 4.53
C ARG A 101 -19.58 -7.22 5.05
N SER A 102 -18.42 -6.93 5.65
CA SER A 102 -17.47 -7.96 6.08
C SER A 102 -17.95 -8.70 7.31
N ARG A 103 -17.73 -10.02 7.35
CA ARG A 103 -17.91 -10.84 8.57
C ARG A 103 -17.01 -10.43 9.74
N TYR A 104 -15.97 -9.66 9.46
CA TYR A 104 -15.04 -9.12 10.46
C TYR A 104 -15.50 -7.78 11.01
N ARG A 105 -16.60 -7.20 10.50
CA ARG A 105 -17.11 -5.92 11.02
C ARG A 105 -17.73 -6.13 12.40
N THR A 106 -17.37 -5.25 13.34
CA THR A 106 -18.06 -5.08 14.62
C THR A 106 -18.83 -3.76 14.64
N LEU A 107 -19.94 -3.72 15.37
CA LEU A 107 -20.67 -2.49 15.69
C LEU A 107 -20.30 -1.94 17.08
N ASP A 108 -19.52 -2.69 17.84
CA ASP A 108 -18.99 -2.30 19.14
C ASP A 108 -17.51 -1.87 18.98
N LYS A 109 -17.19 -0.66 19.44
CA LYS A 109 -15.83 -0.10 19.40
C LYS A 109 -14.92 -0.70 20.46
N ASP A 110 -15.47 -1.15 21.59
CA ASP A 110 -14.68 -1.72 22.68
C ASP A 110 -14.15 -3.11 22.32
N GLU A 111 -14.91 -3.84 21.51
CA GLU A 111 -14.53 -5.14 20.94
C GLU A 111 -13.69 -5.02 19.66
N ALA A 112 -13.37 -3.80 19.19
CA ALA A 112 -12.66 -3.61 17.93
C ALA A 112 -11.13 -3.72 18.08
N HIS A 113 -10.51 -4.53 17.23
CA HIS A 113 -9.04 -4.62 17.13
C HIS A 113 -8.46 -3.58 16.18
N LEU A 114 -9.23 -3.19 15.15
CA LEU A 114 -8.87 -2.19 14.16
C LEU A 114 -10.05 -1.26 13.89
N PHE A 115 -9.74 -0.05 13.46
CA PHE A 115 -10.72 0.98 13.14
C PHE A 115 -10.52 1.47 11.72
N PHE A 116 -11.56 1.41 10.89
CA PHE A 116 -11.54 1.96 9.56
C PHE A 116 -12.19 3.33 9.54
N VAL A 117 -11.44 4.35 9.10
CA VAL A 117 -11.93 5.72 8.95
C VAL A 117 -12.25 5.98 7.48
N PRO A 118 -13.54 6.04 7.10
CA PRO A 118 -13.90 6.21 5.71
C PRO A 118 -13.58 7.64 5.24
N SER A 119 -13.09 7.76 4.01
CA SER A 119 -12.80 9.04 3.38
C SER A 119 -12.77 8.85 1.88
N TYR A 120 -13.46 9.74 1.14
CA TYR A 120 -13.44 9.78 -0.33
C TYR A 120 -12.67 11.00 -0.83
N VAL A 121 -11.77 11.51 0.02
CA VAL A 121 -11.14 12.81 -0.13
C VAL A 121 -10.38 12.97 -1.45
N LYS A 122 -9.86 11.88 -2.04
CA LYS A 122 -9.20 11.96 -3.33
C LYS A 122 -10.21 12.35 -4.41
N CYS A 123 -11.35 11.66 -4.47
CA CYS A 123 -12.44 12.01 -5.39
C CYS A 123 -12.95 13.42 -5.13
N VAL A 124 -13.30 13.73 -3.87
CA VAL A 124 -13.82 15.04 -3.46
C VAL A 124 -12.88 16.18 -3.86
N ARG A 125 -11.56 15.98 -3.73
CA ARG A 125 -10.56 16.94 -4.20
C ARG A 125 -10.59 17.10 -5.72
N MET A 126 -10.66 15.99 -6.46
CA MET A 126 -10.61 16.00 -7.92
C MET A 126 -11.87 16.61 -8.55
N THR A 127 -13.02 16.50 -7.88
CA THR A 127 -14.29 17.10 -8.32
C THR A 127 -14.50 18.54 -7.85
N GLY A 128 -13.53 19.10 -7.11
CA GLY A 128 -13.63 20.48 -6.59
C GLY A 128 -14.52 20.64 -5.34
N GLY A 129 -14.96 19.53 -4.73
CA GLY A 129 -15.77 19.55 -3.51
C GLY A 129 -15.02 20.10 -2.29
N LEU A 130 -13.69 19.95 -2.25
CA LEU A 130 -12.80 20.57 -1.26
C LEU A 130 -11.46 20.96 -1.87
N THR A 131 -10.86 22.01 -1.33
CA THR A 131 -9.48 22.45 -1.55
C THR A 131 -8.50 21.72 -0.63
N ASP A 132 -7.21 21.75 -0.95
CA ASP A 132 -6.17 21.12 -0.12
C ASP A 132 -6.12 21.70 1.31
N LYS A 133 -6.44 22.99 1.47
CA LYS A 133 -6.52 23.67 2.77
C LYS A 133 -7.69 23.12 3.60
N GLU A 134 -8.87 23.04 2.99
CA GLU A 134 -10.07 22.51 3.66
C GLU A 134 -9.86 21.06 4.04
N ILE A 135 -9.33 20.22 3.13
CA ILE A 135 -9.00 18.82 3.40
C ILE A 135 -8.13 18.69 4.65
N ASN A 136 -7.08 19.51 4.75
CA ASN A 136 -6.20 19.48 5.90
C ASN A 136 -6.92 19.84 7.20
N GLN A 137 -7.69 20.93 7.18
CA GLN A 137 -8.44 21.41 8.34
C GLN A 137 -9.50 20.39 8.78
N THR A 138 -10.23 19.80 7.83
CA THR A 138 -11.26 18.80 8.12
C THR A 138 -10.67 17.53 8.72
N TYR A 139 -9.54 17.02 8.20
CA TYR A 139 -8.87 15.88 8.83
C TYR A 139 -8.43 16.18 10.27
N VAL A 140 -7.78 17.33 10.51
CA VAL A 140 -7.36 17.72 11.86
C VAL A 140 -8.55 17.81 12.81
N LYS A 141 -9.65 18.41 12.35
CA LYS A 141 -10.90 18.50 13.11
C LYS A 141 -11.46 17.11 13.45
N VAL A 142 -11.58 16.23 12.47
CA VAL A 142 -12.11 14.86 12.65
C VAL A 142 -11.27 14.08 13.66
N LEU A 143 -9.95 14.04 13.45
CA LEU A 143 -9.05 13.25 14.29
C LEU A 143 -9.00 13.75 15.75
N GLY A 144 -9.15 15.07 15.96
CA GLY A 144 -9.21 15.66 17.30
C GLY A 144 -10.38 15.18 18.16
N GLN A 145 -11.46 14.72 17.52
CA GLN A 145 -12.71 14.32 18.16
C GLN A 145 -12.82 12.82 18.44
N MET A 146 -11.88 11.99 17.95
CA MET A 146 -11.99 10.52 17.98
C MET A 146 -11.29 9.93 19.22
N PRO A 147 -12.02 9.44 20.26
CA PRO A 147 -11.38 8.97 21.50
C PRO A 147 -10.52 7.71 21.30
N TYR A 148 -10.99 6.77 20.48
CA TYR A 148 -10.25 5.54 20.17
C TYR A 148 -9.00 5.82 19.32
N PHE A 149 -9.04 6.85 18.47
CA PHE A 149 -7.85 7.32 17.76
C PHE A 149 -6.80 7.84 18.75
N ARG A 150 -7.23 8.66 19.72
CA ARG A 150 -6.36 9.20 20.77
C ARG A 150 -5.75 8.10 21.64
N ARG A 151 -6.52 7.06 21.96
CA ARG A 151 -6.10 5.89 22.77
C ARG A 151 -4.83 5.23 22.24
N SER A 152 -4.77 4.96 20.94
CA SER A 152 -3.63 4.27 20.31
C SER A 152 -2.64 5.23 19.63
N GLY A 153 -2.94 6.52 19.60
CA GLY A 153 -2.29 7.48 18.71
C GLY A 153 -2.46 7.11 17.23
N GLY A 154 -3.60 6.50 16.87
CA GLY A 154 -3.97 6.10 15.53
C GLY A 154 -3.34 4.80 15.02
N ARG A 155 -2.59 4.04 15.83
CA ARG A 155 -1.85 2.83 15.39
C ARG A 155 -2.75 1.68 14.91
N ASP A 156 -3.96 1.61 15.45
CA ASP A 156 -5.01 0.66 15.08
C ASP A 156 -6.00 1.24 14.05
N HIS A 157 -5.77 2.46 13.53
CA HIS A 157 -6.64 3.12 12.56
C HIS A 157 -6.11 2.99 11.13
N ILE A 158 -7.02 2.63 10.22
CA ILE A 158 -6.77 2.37 8.80
C ILE A 158 -7.31 3.52 7.95
N PHE A 159 -6.48 4.02 7.04
CA PHE A 159 -6.83 5.06 6.07
C PHE A 159 -6.46 4.60 4.66
N VAL A 160 -7.27 4.99 3.68
CA VAL A 160 -7.02 4.65 2.26
C VAL A 160 -6.61 5.90 1.50
N PHE A 161 -5.43 5.88 0.88
CA PHE A 161 -4.95 6.92 -0.02
C PHE A 161 -4.66 6.32 -1.41
N PRO A 162 -5.61 6.37 -2.35
CA PRO A 162 -5.61 5.52 -3.55
C PRO A 162 -4.75 6.07 -4.70
N SER A 163 -3.89 7.06 -4.45
CA SER A 163 -3.08 7.70 -5.50
C SER A 163 -1.61 7.61 -5.17
N GLY A 164 -0.74 7.72 -6.17
CA GLY A 164 0.71 7.72 -5.96
C GLY A 164 1.22 8.82 -5.00
N ALA A 165 0.44 9.89 -4.75
CA ALA A 165 0.79 10.89 -3.74
C ALA A 165 0.58 10.41 -2.29
N GLY A 166 0.01 9.21 -2.07
CA GLY A 166 -0.22 8.64 -0.74
C GLY A 166 -0.92 9.62 0.21
N ALA A 167 -0.48 9.62 1.47
CA ALA A 167 -1.05 10.48 2.51
C ALA A 167 -0.71 11.96 2.35
N HIS A 168 0.17 12.36 1.41
CA HIS A 168 0.51 13.78 1.18
C HIS A 168 -0.67 14.65 0.74
N LEU A 169 -1.79 14.03 0.32
CA LEU A 169 -3.05 14.74 0.11
C LEU A 169 -3.56 15.41 1.40
N PHE A 170 -3.31 14.79 2.55
CA PHE A 170 -3.50 15.40 3.86
C PHE A 170 -2.18 16.03 4.31
N ARG A 171 -2.00 17.34 4.13
CA ARG A 171 -0.70 18.02 4.36
C ARG A 171 -0.08 17.74 5.74
N SER A 172 -0.89 17.61 6.79
CA SER A 172 -0.45 17.34 8.16
C SER A 172 -0.37 15.84 8.50
N TRP A 173 -0.40 14.93 7.51
CA TRP A 173 -0.34 13.48 7.75
C TRP A 173 0.82 13.05 8.65
N ALA A 174 2.00 13.68 8.51
CA ALA A 174 3.20 13.31 9.27
C ALA A 174 3.05 13.57 10.77
N THR A 175 2.18 14.49 11.15
CA THR A 175 1.86 14.79 12.54
C THR A 175 0.75 13.87 13.06
N PHE A 176 -0.30 13.67 12.26
CA PHE A 176 -1.53 13.07 12.75
C PHE A 176 -1.71 11.59 12.37
N LEU A 177 -1.18 11.13 11.24
CA LEU A 177 -1.36 9.76 10.72
C LEU A 177 -0.05 8.95 10.64
N ASN A 178 1.06 9.44 11.18
CA ASN A 178 2.37 8.78 11.08
C ASN A 178 2.44 7.39 11.71
N ARG A 179 1.51 7.06 12.62
CA ARG A 179 1.40 5.74 13.27
C ARG A 179 0.31 4.88 12.65
N SER A 180 -0.60 5.47 11.88
CA SER A 180 -1.75 4.79 11.29
C SER A 180 -1.36 3.87 10.13
N ILE A 181 -2.22 2.87 9.90
CA ILE A 181 -2.09 1.93 8.79
C ILE A 181 -2.63 2.60 7.53
N ILE A 182 -1.78 2.76 6.52
CA ILE A 182 -2.14 3.34 5.24
C ILE A 182 -2.26 2.24 4.19
N LEU A 183 -3.41 2.21 3.52
CA LEU A 183 -3.60 1.43 2.31
C LEU A 183 -3.35 2.34 1.09
N THR A 184 -2.35 1.99 0.28
CA THR A 184 -1.93 2.80 -0.89
C THR A 184 -1.44 1.91 -2.03
N PRO A 185 -1.60 2.27 -3.31
CA PRO A 185 -1.20 1.39 -4.39
C PRO A 185 0.26 1.44 -4.82
N GLU A 186 0.99 2.49 -4.48
CA GLU A 186 2.32 2.74 -5.06
C GLU A 186 3.43 2.94 -4.01
N GLY A 187 3.15 2.69 -2.72
CA GLY A 187 4.18 2.79 -1.68
C GLY A 187 4.79 4.19 -1.49
N ASP A 188 4.10 5.21 -2.00
CA ASP A 188 4.43 6.65 -2.00
C ASP A 188 5.45 7.14 -3.07
N ARG A 189 5.06 8.21 -3.80
CA ARG A 189 5.96 8.95 -4.70
C ARG A 189 6.79 9.96 -3.93
N THR A 190 8.02 9.57 -3.59
CA THR A 190 9.01 10.44 -2.94
C THR A 190 9.77 11.36 -3.90
N ASP A 191 9.53 11.27 -5.22
CA ASP A 191 10.30 12.01 -6.23
C ASP A 191 10.15 13.54 -6.17
N LYS A 192 9.21 14.04 -5.35
CA LYS A 192 8.99 15.48 -5.11
C LYS A 192 8.88 15.85 -3.63
N ARG A 193 9.21 14.93 -2.71
CA ARG A 193 9.00 15.11 -1.27
C ARG A 193 10.19 14.58 -0.49
N GLY A 194 10.65 15.33 0.51
CA GLY A 194 11.78 14.93 1.36
C GLY A 194 11.48 13.82 2.35
N ILE A 195 10.22 13.38 2.47
CA ILE A 195 9.78 12.33 3.39
C ILE A 195 8.78 11.39 2.69
N SER A 196 8.89 10.09 3.00
CA SER A 196 7.92 9.07 2.59
C SER A 196 6.76 9.01 3.58
N ALA A 197 5.54 9.06 3.06
CA ALA A 197 4.30 8.76 3.78
C ALA A 197 4.08 7.25 3.97
N PHE A 198 4.76 6.41 3.19
CA PHE A 198 4.67 4.96 3.28
C PHE A 198 5.77 4.38 4.17
N ASN A 199 5.39 3.41 4.98
CA ASN A 199 6.25 2.65 5.86
C ASN A 199 5.97 1.16 5.69
N THR A 200 6.98 0.41 5.23
CA THR A 200 6.91 -1.03 4.92
C THR A 200 6.51 -1.93 6.09
N TRP A 201 6.63 -1.45 7.34
CA TRP A 201 6.33 -2.23 8.55
C TRP A 201 4.88 -2.12 9.00
N LYS A 202 4.12 -1.13 8.51
CA LYS A 202 2.73 -0.89 8.93
C LYS A 202 1.75 -0.67 7.78
N ASP A 203 2.22 -0.26 6.61
CA ASP A 203 1.37 0.11 5.49
C ASP A 203 1.27 -1.03 4.48
N ILE A 204 0.15 -1.07 3.76
CA ILE A 204 -0.19 -2.18 2.88
C ILE A 204 -0.36 -1.66 1.45
N ILE A 205 0.32 -2.34 0.52
CA ILE A 205 0.12 -2.10 -0.91
C ILE A 205 -1.18 -2.75 -1.36
N ILE A 206 -2.08 -1.95 -1.90
CA ILE A 206 -3.37 -2.41 -2.45
C ILE A 206 -3.43 -2.19 -3.97
N PRO A 207 -4.25 -2.90 -4.73
CA PRO A 207 -4.41 -2.60 -6.16
C PRO A 207 -4.97 -1.18 -6.37
N GLY A 208 -4.36 -0.38 -7.26
CA GLY A 208 -4.72 1.04 -7.42
C GLY A 208 -5.95 1.33 -8.26
N ASN A 209 -6.30 0.44 -9.21
CA ASN A 209 -7.52 0.52 -9.99
C ASN A 209 -8.12 -0.88 -10.07
N VAL A 210 -9.03 -1.18 -9.15
CA VAL A 210 -9.76 -2.45 -9.14
C VAL A 210 -10.93 -2.32 -10.11
N ASP A 211 -11.07 -3.26 -11.05
CA ASP A 211 -12.21 -3.28 -11.96
C ASP A 211 -13.54 -3.46 -11.19
N ASP A 212 -14.65 -2.87 -11.65
CA ASP A 212 -15.96 -2.99 -10.99
C ASP A 212 -16.44 -4.45 -10.96
N SER A 213 -16.05 -5.24 -11.95
CA SER A 213 -16.36 -6.66 -12.00
C SER A 213 -15.71 -7.46 -10.87
N MET A 214 -14.53 -7.04 -10.37
CA MET A 214 -13.84 -7.71 -9.26
C MET A 214 -14.50 -7.49 -7.88
N VAL A 215 -15.47 -6.58 -7.77
CA VAL A 215 -16.17 -6.27 -6.51
C VAL A 215 -17.65 -6.68 -6.52
N LYS A 216 -18.12 -7.31 -7.59
CA LYS A 216 -19.48 -7.87 -7.68
C LYS A 216 -19.46 -9.34 -7.23
N PRO A 217 -20.24 -9.73 -6.20
CA PRO A 217 -20.20 -11.09 -5.63
C PRO A 217 -20.65 -12.18 -6.61
N ASP A 218 -21.47 -11.80 -7.58
CA ASP A 218 -22.08 -12.60 -8.64
C ASP A 218 -21.16 -12.80 -9.87
N ALA A 219 -20.01 -12.10 -9.93
CA ALA A 219 -19.06 -12.25 -11.01
C ALA A 219 -17.73 -12.82 -10.48
N ARG A 220 -17.41 -14.07 -10.83
CA ARG A 220 -16.00 -14.51 -10.91
C ARG A 220 -15.36 -13.78 -12.09
N ALA A 221 -15.16 -12.48 -11.95
CA ALA A 221 -14.98 -11.60 -13.10
C ALA A 221 -13.69 -11.85 -13.88
N VAL A 222 -12.63 -12.33 -13.21
CA VAL A 222 -11.36 -12.64 -13.87
C VAL A 222 -10.75 -13.86 -13.19
N GLN A 223 -10.73 -14.99 -13.89
CA GLN A 223 -9.83 -16.09 -13.56
C GLN A 223 -8.40 -15.60 -13.86
N PRO A 224 -7.44 -15.64 -12.90
CA PRO A 224 -6.06 -15.27 -13.17
C PRO A 224 -5.55 -16.08 -14.36
N ILE A 225 -5.13 -15.39 -15.42
CA ILE A 225 -4.58 -16.05 -16.60
C ILE A 225 -3.28 -16.75 -16.15
N PRO A 226 -3.16 -18.09 -16.32
CA PRO A 226 -1.93 -18.83 -16.02
C PRO A 226 -0.74 -18.19 -16.73
N LEU A 227 0.45 -18.19 -16.11
CA LEU A 227 1.65 -17.57 -16.69
C LEU A 227 1.90 -18.02 -18.15
N MET A 228 1.68 -19.31 -18.44
CA MET A 228 1.85 -19.89 -19.78
C MET A 228 0.87 -19.35 -20.84
N LYS A 229 -0.24 -18.75 -20.41
CA LYS A 229 -1.27 -18.16 -21.29
C LYS A 229 -1.17 -16.64 -21.36
N ARG A 230 -0.23 -16.00 -20.64
CA ARG A 230 -0.05 -14.54 -20.68
C ARG A 230 0.76 -14.16 -21.91
N LYS A 231 0.19 -13.28 -22.74
CA LYS A 231 0.84 -12.76 -23.95
C LYS A 231 2.13 -12.00 -23.65
N TYR A 232 2.20 -11.30 -22.52
CA TYR A 232 3.35 -10.50 -22.12
C TYR A 232 3.84 -10.93 -20.73
N LEU A 233 5.16 -10.93 -20.54
CA LEU A 233 5.82 -11.18 -19.25
C LEU A 233 5.66 -9.99 -18.29
N ALA A 234 5.60 -8.78 -18.83
CA ALA A 234 5.35 -7.55 -18.08
C ALA A 234 4.49 -6.58 -18.89
N ASN A 235 3.71 -5.75 -18.17
CA ASN A 235 2.89 -4.71 -18.78
C ASN A 235 3.09 -3.38 -18.04
N PHE A 236 3.27 -2.30 -18.80
CA PHE A 236 3.34 -0.93 -18.27
C PHE A 236 2.24 -0.08 -18.91
N LEU A 237 1.38 0.49 -18.08
CA LEU A 237 0.35 1.44 -18.48
C LEU A 237 0.63 2.78 -17.77
N GLY A 238 0.97 3.81 -18.52
CA GLY A 238 1.19 5.14 -17.95
C GLY A 238 2.02 6.08 -18.82
N ARG A 239 2.22 7.30 -18.32
CA ARG A 239 3.02 8.34 -18.99
C ARG A 239 4.50 8.17 -18.69
N ALA A 240 5.37 8.33 -19.68
CA ALA A 240 6.83 8.27 -19.49
C ALA A 240 7.37 9.39 -18.59
N GLN A 241 6.79 10.60 -18.68
CA GLN A 241 7.12 11.78 -17.86
C GLN A 241 8.62 12.12 -17.79
N GLY A 242 9.42 11.77 -18.80
CA GLY A 242 10.87 11.99 -18.82
C GLY A 242 11.65 11.22 -17.74
N LYS A 243 11.04 10.26 -17.04
CA LYS A 243 11.70 9.50 -15.98
C LYS A 243 12.52 8.36 -16.57
N VAL A 244 13.82 8.32 -16.25
CA VAL A 244 14.79 7.36 -16.81
C VAL A 244 14.28 5.92 -16.79
N GLY A 245 13.75 5.44 -15.66
CA GLY A 245 13.22 4.08 -15.56
C GLY A 245 12.03 3.81 -16.48
N ARG A 246 11.14 4.79 -16.67
CA ARG A 246 9.98 4.65 -17.58
C ARG A 246 10.40 4.72 -19.03
N LEU A 247 11.36 5.58 -19.37
CA LEU A 247 11.95 5.62 -20.71
C LEU A 247 12.65 4.30 -21.04
N LYS A 248 13.31 3.66 -20.07
CA LYS A 248 13.92 2.35 -20.27
C LYS A 248 12.87 1.25 -20.49
N LEU A 249 11.74 1.26 -19.79
CA LEU A 249 10.63 0.34 -20.05
C LEU A 249 10.07 0.49 -21.46
N VAL A 250 10.01 1.73 -21.98
CA VAL A 250 9.60 2.01 -23.36
C VAL A 250 10.60 1.45 -24.36
N GLU A 251 11.89 1.65 -24.13
CA GLU A 251 12.95 1.10 -24.98
C GLU A 251 12.91 -0.43 -25.00
N LEU A 252 12.76 -1.06 -23.83
CA LEU A 252 12.61 -2.51 -23.69
C LEU A 252 11.36 -3.04 -24.42
N ALA A 253 10.25 -2.30 -24.36
CA ALA A 253 9.02 -2.66 -25.07
C ALA A 253 9.19 -2.63 -26.60
N LYS A 254 10.01 -1.70 -27.11
CA LYS A 254 10.37 -1.67 -28.54
C LYS A 254 11.33 -2.81 -28.92
N GLN A 255 12.26 -3.15 -28.03
CA GLN A 255 13.25 -4.21 -28.27
C GLN A 255 12.64 -5.61 -28.17
N TYR A 256 11.63 -5.80 -27.31
CA TYR A 256 10.99 -7.09 -27.05
C TYR A 256 9.45 -6.98 -27.12
N PRO A 257 8.88 -6.67 -28.29
CA PRO A 257 7.45 -6.43 -28.44
C PRO A 257 6.58 -7.64 -28.06
N ASP A 258 7.11 -8.85 -28.15
CA ASP A 258 6.40 -10.09 -27.80
C ASP A 258 6.52 -10.45 -26.31
N LYS A 259 7.43 -9.80 -25.56
CA LYS A 259 7.67 -10.08 -24.14
C LYS A 259 7.11 -9.00 -23.22
N THR A 260 6.99 -7.77 -23.71
CA THR A 260 6.62 -6.61 -22.90
C THR A 260 5.55 -5.77 -23.58
N GLY A 261 4.40 -5.65 -22.92
CA GLY A 261 3.33 -4.73 -23.33
C GLY A 261 3.57 -3.34 -22.77
N CYS A 262 3.44 -2.31 -23.59
CA CYS A 262 3.50 -0.91 -23.15
C CYS A 262 2.37 -0.14 -23.82
N ALA A 263 1.42 0.35 -23.03
CA ALA A 263 0.30 1.15 -23.51
C ALA A 263 0.43 2.58 -22.96
N TYR A 264 0.41 3.56 -23.86
CA TYR A 264 0.42 4.96 -23.50
C TYR A 264 -0.99 5.47 -23.31
N VAL A 265 -1.24 6.08 -22.15
CA VAL A 265 -2.38 6.99 -21.98
C VAL A 265 -1.84 8.38 -22.29
N LEU A 266 -2.18 8.91 -23.47
CA LEU A 266 -1.84 10.28 -23.88
C LEU A 266 -2.31 11.29 -22.82
#